data_AF-A0A3R9FER5-F1
#
_entry.id   AF-A0A3R9FER5-F1
#
_cell.length_a   1.000
_cell.length_b   1.000
_cell.length_c   1.000
_cell.angle_alpha   90.00
_cell.angle_beta   90.00
_cell.angle_gamma   90.00
#
_symmetry.space_group_name_H-M   'P 1'
#
loop_
_entity.id
_entity.type
_entity.pdbx_description
1 polymer ?
#
loop_
_entity_poly.entity_id
_entity_poly.type
_entity_poly.pdbx_seq_one_letter_code
_entity_poly.pdbx_strand_id
1 'polypeptide(L)'
;MRVRALFVLLAVPALAAATALPAVAADPSVAPGGNFDLSVWQLQEPVGSPGKPTTIPSSRLQGPNGFQDSYFYTDTRDGAMTFWAPEKGVTTPNSNYARSELREMNRDGSAANWSLSGSHKLSATLRVVSVTSNVCVGQVHLGTGGSSTKPLLELYYRASGDIVLGTENSPDGGQTPHTVGHVSLGKTWTYTIGISGGNTIDLTVNGSTTHYGIPSSFKAYKQYFKAGSYNQSSSDSTTKGARVAFYGLKITHG
;
A
#
# COMPACT_ATOMS: atom_id res chain seq x y z
N MET A 1 67.34 5.64 -22.85
CA MET A 1 66.40 4.81 -22.08
C MET A 1 65.72 5.70 -21.03
N ARG A 2 64.50 6.19 -21.29
CA ARG A 2 63.72 6.99 -20.33
C ARG A 2 62.31 6.40 -20.29
N VAL A 3 62.00 5.70 -19.20
CA VAL A 3 60.68 5.11 -18.96
C VAL A 3 59.75 6.24 -18.50
N ARG A 4 58.69 6.52 -19.26
CA ARG A 4 57.59 7.39 -18.83
C ARG A 4 56.59 6.51 -18.08
N ALA A 5 56.42 6.74 -16.78
CA ALA A 5 55.37 6.12 -16.00
C ALA A 5 54.02 6.73 -16.37
N LEU A 6 53.10 5.90 -16.88
CA LEU A 6 51.72 6.26 -17.17
C LEU A 6 50.90 6.06 -15.88
N PHE A 7 50.47 7.16 -15.25
CA PHE A 7 49.52 7.09 -14.14
C PHE A 7 48.11 6.89 -14.70
N VAL A 8 47.54 5.70 -14.48
CA VAL A 8 46.12 5.42 -14.73
C VAL A 8 45.34 5.90 -13.51
N LEU A 9 44.57 6.99 -13.65
CA LEU A 9 43.59 7.40 -12.65
C LEU A 9 42.39 6.45 -12.74
N LEU A 10 42.23 5.58 -11.74
CA LEU A 10 41.00 4.82 -11.52
C LEU A 10 39.94 5.78 -10.96
N ALA A 11 38.95 6.15 -11.77
CA ALA A 11 37.77 6.85 -11.30
C ALA A 11 36.89 5.88 -10.50
N VAL A 12 36.86 6.06 -9.18
CA VAL A 12 35.91 5.36 -8.29
C VAL A 12 34.55 6.02 -8.47
N PRO A 13 33.48 5.30 -8.86
CA PRO A 13 32.15 5.88 -8.92
C PRO A 13 31.69 6.17 -7.49
N ALA A 14 31.43 7.45 -7.19
CA ALA A 14 30.82 7.86 -5.94
C ALA A 14 29.40 7.27 -5.88
N LEU A 15 29.22 6.23 -5.06
CA LEU A 15 27.92 5.69 -4.74
C LEU A 15 27.14 6.78 -4.00
N ALA A 16 26.17 7.41 -4.67
CA ALA A 16 25.25 8.33 -4.02
C ALA A 16 24.44 7.53 -3.00
N ALA A 17 24.84 7.58 -1.73
CA ALA A 17 24.06 7.05 -0.64
C ALA A 17 22.74 7.83 -0.59
N ALA A 18 21.65 7.19 -1.01
CA ALA A 18 20.31 7.69 -0.74
C ALA A 18 20.18 7.81 0.79
N THR A 19 20.14 9.04 1.29
CA THR A 19 19.89 9.30 2.70
C THR A 19 18.47 8.83 3.01
N ALA A 20 18.35 7.62 3.57
CA ALA A 20 17.12 7.19 4.20
C ALA A 20 16.76 8.24 5.25
N LEU A 21 15.57 8.81 5.16
CA LEU A 21 15.05 9.68 6.21
C LEU A 21 15.14 8.89 7.53
N PRO A 22 15.64 9.49 8.63
CA PRO A 22 15.53 8.85 9.93
C PRO A 22 14.04 8.65 10.18
N ALA A 23 13.62 7.39 10.30
CA ALA A 23 12.29 7.08 10.79
C ALA A 23 12.23 7.68 12.19
N VAL A 24 11.53 8.81 12.35
CA VAL A 24 11.11 9.27 13.67
C VAL A 24 10.39 8.07 14.27
N ALA A 25 10.93 7.51 15.33
CA ALA A 25 10.31 6.38 15.99
C ALA A 25 8.87 6.80 16.33
N ALA A 26 7.89 6.08 15.77
CA ALA A 26 6.49 6.40 15.99
C ALA A 26 6.21 6.30 17.50
N ASP A 27 5.46 7.26 18.05
CA ASP A 27 5.13 7.29 19.47
C ASP A 27 4.16 6.13 19.78
N PRO A 28 4.58 5.13 20.58
CA PRO A 28 3.74 3.96 20.85
C PRO A 28 2.57 4.26 21.80
N SER A 29 2.51 5.47 22.38
CA SER A 29 1.48 5.87 23.34
C SER A 29 0.26 6.56 22.72
N VAL A 30 0.33 6.91 21.43
CA VAL A 30 -0.75 7.59 20.71
C VAL A 30 -1.40 6.66 19.67
N ALA A 31 -2.66 6.95 19.33
CA ALA A 31 -3.34 6.26 18.23
C ALA A 31 -2.65 6.49 16.88
N PRO A 32 -2.93 5.68 15.84
CA PRO A 32 -2.26 5.81 14.55
C PRO A 32 -2.29 7.21 13.95
N GLY A 33 -3.40 7.95 14.11
CA GLY A 33 -3.52 9.33 13.64
C GLY A 33 -2.63 10.36 14.33
N GLY A 34 -1.99 10.02 15.45
CA GLY A 34 -0.97 10.84 16.08
C GLY A 34 0.39 10.72 15.41
N ASN A 35 0.64 9.57 14.75
CA ASN A 35 1.90 9.25 14.08
C ASN A 35 1.83 9.42 12.55
N PHE A 36 0.63 9.34 11.97
CA PHE A 36 0.39 9.37 10.52
C PHE A 36 -0.62 10.47 10.14
N ASP A 37 -0.43 11.14 9.00
CA ASP A 37 -1.46 12.02 8.44
C ASP A 37 -2.62 11.18 7.87
N LEU A 38 -3.62 10.94 8.72
CA LEU A 38 -4.84 10.20 8.36
C LEU A 38 -5.99 11.10 7.87
N SER A 39 -5.75 12.39 7.66
CA SER A 39 -6.79 13.33 7.21
C SER A 39 -7.30 13.06 5.78
N VAL A 40 -6.49 12.36 4.98
CA VAL A 40 -6.76 11.97 3.58
C VAL A 40 -7.12 10.49 3.45
N TRP A 41 -7.63 9.87 4.52
CA TRP A 41 -7.96 8.45 4.53
C TRP A 41 -9.28 8.19 5.25
N GLN A 42 -10.03 7.20 4.80
CA GLN A 42 -11.03 6.51 5.61
C GLN A 42 -10.58 5.06 5.80
N LEU A 43 -10.97 4.43 6.91
CA LEU A 43 -10.63 3.04 7.21
C LEU A 43 -11.85 2.15 6.96
N GLN A 44 -11.66 1.03 6.25
CA GLN A 44 -12.63 -0.04 6.15
C GLN A 44 -12.20 -1.20 7.06
N GLU A 45 -13.09 -1.66 7.93
CA GLU A 45 -12.81 -2.72 8.92
C GLU A 45 -13.51 -4.04 8.61
N PRO A 46 -12.99 -5.19 9.09
CA PRO A 46 -13.54 -6.50 8.80
C PRO A 46 -14.78 -6.85 9.65
N VAL A 47 -15.51 -5.84 10.14
CA VAL A 47 -16.73 -5.94 10.96
C VAL A 47 -17.86 -5.13 10.34
N GLY A 48 -19.06 -5.20 10.90
CA GLY A 48 -20.25 -4.54 10.37
C GLY A 48 -21.36 -5.54 10.04
N SER A 49 -22.26 -5.17 9.15
CA SER A 49 -23.33 -6.07 8.67
C SER A 49 -22.90 -6.77 7.37
N PRO A 50 -23.48 -7.95 7.03
CA PRO A 50 -23.15 -8.66 5.78
C PRO A 50 -23.17 -7.75 4.55
N GLY A 51 -22.09 -7.79 3.75
CA GLY A 51 -21.94 -6.94 2.57
C GLY A 51 -21.63 -5.46 2.86
N LYS A 52 -21.49 -5.05 4.12
CA LYS A 52 -21.28 -3.65 4.50
C LYS A 52 -20.24 -3.54 5.65
N PRO A 53 -18.94 -3.57 5.30
CA PRO A 53 -17.87 -3.29 6.24
C PRO A 53 -18.06 -1.95 6.95
N THR A 54 -17.81 -1.89 8.26
CA THR A 54 -17.76 -0.64 9.00
C THR A 54 -16.71 0.27 8.38
N THR A 55 -17.07 1.54 8.17
CA THR A 55 -16.16 2.55 7.64
C THR A 55 -15.98 3.66 8.65
N ILE A 56 -14.72 3.95 9.01
CA ILE A 56 -14.35 5.03 9.92
C ILE A 56 -13.87 6.23 9.10
N PRO A 57 -14.53 7.40 9.20
CA PRO A 57 -14.19 8.58 8.41
C PRO A 57 -12.87 9.22 8.89
N SER A 58 -12.24 10.00 8.02
CA SER A 58 -10.98 10.71 8.31
C SER A 58 -11.04 11.55 9.58
N SER A 59 -12.17 12.20 9.86
CA SER A 59 -12.39 13.03 11.05
C SER A 59 -12.25 12.25 12.37
N ARG A 60 -12.48 10.94 12.36
CA ARG A 60 -12.31 10.07 13.52
C ARG A 60 -10.92 9.45 13.60
N LEU A 61 -10.16 9.40 12.51
CA LEU A 61 -8.84 8.77 12.48
C LEU A 61 -7.73 9.69 12.99
N GLN A 62 -7.89 11.01 12.88
CA GLN A 62 -6.83 12.00 13.07
C GLN A 62 -6.45 12.24 14.53
N GLY A 63 -5.18 12.62 14.74
CA GLY A 63 -4.67 13.11 16.02
C GLY A 63 -4.27 11.99 17.01
N PRO A 64 -3.63 12.36 18.12
CA PRO A 64 -3.08 11.39 19.08
C PRO A 64 -4.13 10.54 19.78
N ASN A 65 -5.38 11.01 19.84
CA ASN A 65 -6.54 10.29 20.38
C ASN A 65 -7.49 9.80 19.28
N GLY A 66 -6.99 9.67 18.04
CA GLY A 66 -7.75 9.13 16.91
C GLY A 66 -8.24 7.71 17.16
N PHE A 67 -9.11 7.25 16.27
CA PHE A 67 -9.69 5.92 16.35
C PHE A 67 -8.61 4.83 16.30
N GLN A 68 -8.77 3.85 17.18
CA GLN A 68 -8.05 2.59 17.17
C GLN A 68 -8.89 1.51 17.86
N ASP A 69 -8.65 0.25 17.49
CA ASP A 69 -9.34 -0.92 18.02
C ASP A 69 -8.52 -2.21 17.78
N SER A 70 -9.16 -3.39 17.81
CA SER A 70 -8.47 -4.67 17.55
C SER A 70 -8.02 -4.91 16.10
N TYR A 71 -8.57 -4.17 15.13
CA TYR A 71 -8.29 -4.31 13.70
C TYR A 71 -7.38 -3.21 13.16
N PHE A 72 -7.30 -2.07 13.85
CA PHE A 72 -6.46 -0.94 13.49
C PHE A 72 -5.92 -0.25 14.74
N TYR A 73 -4.61 -0.33 15.01
CA TYR A 73 -4.02 0.20 16.25
C TYR A 73 -2.56 0.57 16.10
N THR A 74 -2.05 1.35 17.05
CA THR A 74 -0.61 1.52 17.25
C THR A 74 -0.06 0.34 18.05
N ASP A 75 0.90 -0.41 17.51
CA ASP A 75 1.58 -1.46 18.26
C ASP A 75 2.44 -0.82 19.37
N THR A 76 2.11 -1.09 20.63
CA THR A 76 2.76 -0.45 21.78
C THR A 76 4.23 -0.83 21.94
N ARG A 77 4.72 -1.83 21.20
CA ARG A 77 6.12 -2.26 21.23
C ARG A 77 7.03 -1.43 20.35
N ASP A 78 6.53 -0.91 19.22
CA ASP A 78 7.35 -0.23 18.22
C ASP A 78 6.67 0.95 17.49
N GLY A 79 5.45 1.32 17.90
CA GLY A 79 4.71 2.46 17.36
C GLY A 79 4.08 2.24 15.99
N ALA A 80 4.17 1.03 15.42
CA ALA A 80 3.68 0.80 14.06
C ALA A 80 2.16 0.90 13.95
N MET A 81 1.67 1.59 12.92
CA MET A 81 0.26 1.55 12.53
C MET A 81 -0.07 0.17 11.97
N THR A 82 -0.80 -0.61 12.75
CA THR A 82 -1.01 -2.04 12.52
C THR A 82 -2.44 -2.33 12.11
N PHE A 83 -2.57 -3.06 11.00
CA PHE A 83 -3.82 -3.54 10.44
C PHE A 83 -3.94 -5.05 10.68
N TRP A 84 -5.09 -5.51 11.16
CA TRP A 84 -5.44 -6.91 11.27
C TRP A 84 -6.70 -7.22 10.48
N ALA A 85 -6.60 -8.14 9.53
CA ALA A 85 -7.72 -8.65 8.73
C ALA A 85 -7.80 -10.18 8.86
N PRO A 86 -8.80 -10.72 9.58
CA PRO A 86 -8.98 -12.17 9.70
C PRO A 86 -9.49 -12.79 8.39
N GLU A 87 -9.46 -14.12 8.31
CA GLU A 87 -10.10 -14.90 7.25
C GLU A 87 -11.63 -14.83 7.34
N LYS A 88 -12.18 -14.90 8.55
CA LYS A 88 -13.59 -14.67 8.85
C LYS A 88 -13.81 -13.20 9.23
N GLY A 89 -14.15 -12.39 8.24
CA GLY A 89 -14.55 -11.00 8.44
C GLY A 89 -15.65 -10.59 7.47
N VAL A 90 -16.31 -9.48 7.78
CA VAL A 90 -17.29 -8.87 6.88
C VAL A 90 -16.60 -8.41 5.61
N THR A 91 -17.19 -8.75 4.46
CA THR A 91 -16.71 -8.36 3.14
C THR A 91 -17.66 -7.36 2.48
N THR A 92 -17.16 -6.63 1.49
CA THR A 92 -18.00 -5.86 0.57
C THR A 92 -18.71 -6.80 -0.41
N PRO A 93 -19.80 -6.39 -1.08
CA PRO A 93 -20.57 -7.28 -1.96
C PRO A 93 -19.76 -7.87 -3.12
N ASN A 94 -18.70 -7.17 -3.55
CA ASN A 94 -17.86 -7.55 -4.69
C ASN A 94 -16.49 -8.12 -4.27
N SER A 95 -16.32 -8.51 -3.00
CA SER A 95 -15.07 -9.08 -2.47
C SER A 95 -15.36 -10.33 -1.68
N ASN A 96 -14.56 -11.37 -1.91
CA ASN A 96 -14.60 -12.61 -1.13
C ASN A 96 -13.78 -12.52 0.16
N TYR A 97 -13.01 -11.44 0.33
CA TYR A 97 -12.07 -11.33 1.44
C TYR A 97 -12.28 -10.08 2.29
N ALA A 98 -11.97 -10.24 3.58
CA ALA A 98 -12.05 -9.20 4.58
C ALA A 98 -10.82 -8.28 4.53
N ARG A 99 -10.98 -7.07 5.07
CA ARG A 99 -9.91 -6.06 5.08
C ARG A 99 -9.95 -5.19 6.33
N SER A 100 -8.76 -4.79 6.77
CA SER A 100 -8.53 -3.59 7.57
C SER A 100 -7.66 -2.72 6.69
N GLU A 101 -8.26 -1.77 5.97
CA GLU A 101 -7.61 -1.12 4.83
C GLU A 101 -8.07 0.33 4.68
N LEU A 102 -7.10 1.23 4.51
CA LEU A 102 -7.34 2.62 4.23
C LEU A 102 -7.74 2.82 2.76
N ARG A 103 -8.68 3.73 2.54
CA ARG A 103 -9.12 4.21 1.23
C ARG A 103 -8.89 5.72 1.18
N GLU A 104 -8.16 6.18 0.17
CA GLU A 104 -7.77 7.58 0.04
C GLU A 104 -8.98 8.50 -0.09
N MET A 105 -9.00 9.61 0.64
CA MET A 105 -10.03 10.66 0.67
C MET A 105 -9.39 12.01 0.35
N ASN A 106 -10.20 12.97 -0.09
CA ASN A 106 -9.81 14.37 -0.07
C ASN A 106 -9.86 14.90 1.37
N ARG A 107 -9.12 15.99 1.67
CA ARG A 107 -9.09 16.59 3.02
C ARG A 107 -10.44 17.11 3.51
N ASP A 108 -11.36 17.40 2.61
CA ASP A 108 -12.74 17.78 2.93
C ASP A 108 -13.64 16.57 3.29
N GLY A 109 -13.09 15.35 3.28
CA GLY A 109 -13.80 14.11 3.55
C GLY A 109 -14.53 13.53 2.32
N SER A 110 -14.49 14.21 1.17
CA SER A 110 -15.05 13.69 -0.08
C SER A 110 -14.18 12.59 -0.67
N ALA A 111 -14.77 11.78 -1.55
CA ALA A 111 -14.08 10.65 -2.13
C ALA A 111 -13.01 11.11 -3.15
N ALA A 112 -11.73 10.80 -2.89
CA ALA A 112 -10.67 10.99 -3.88
C ALA A 112 -10.99 10.22 -5.16
N ASN A 113 -10.85 10.89 -6.31
CA ASN A 113 -11.14 10.37 -7.64
C ASN A 113 -10.25 11.12 -8.65
N TRP A 114 -8.95 10.85 -8.64
CA TRP A 114 -7.98 11.54 -9.51
C TRP A 114 -7.92 10.94 -10.91
N SER A 115 -7.55 11.77 -11.88
CA SER A 115 -7.29 11.39 -13.27
C SER A 115 -5.97 10.62 -13.37
N LEU A 116 -5.79 9.71 -14.35
CA LEU A 116 -4.47 9.13 -14.61
C LEU A 116 -3.42 10.18 -15.03
N SER A 117 -3.86 11.30 -15.61
CA SER A 117 -2.97 12.41 -15.98
C SER A 117 -2.34 13.06 -14.77
N GLY A 118 -1.04 13.37 -14.85
CA GLY A 118 -0.27 13.96 -13.75
C GLY A 118 0.71 12.96 -13.17
N SER A 119 1.12 13.19 -11.93
CA SER A 119 1.92 12.26 -11.14
C SER A 119 1.24 11.96 -9.81
N HIS A 120 0.99 10.69 -9.53
CA HIS A 120 0.36 10.24 -8.28
C HIS A 120 1.26 9.18 -7.65
N LYS A 121 1.58 9.30 -6.36
CA LYS A 121 2.45 8.34 -5.67
C LYS A 121 1.89 7.96 -4.31
N LEU A 122 1.88 6.66 -4.03
CA LEU A 122 1.69 6.08 -2.71
C LEU A 122 3.01 5.46 -2.25
N SER A 123 3.61 6.01 -1.19
CA SER A 123 4.86 5.53 -0.61
C SER A 123 4.59 4.90 0.75
N ALA A 124 5.18 3.73 1.02
CA ALA A 124 5.05 3.05 2.30
C ALA A 124 6.36 2.41 2.77
N THR A 125 6.54 2.39 4.09
CA THR A 125 7.51 1.54 4.80
C THR A 125 6.71 0.62 5.70
N LEU A 126 6.86 -0.70 5.56
CA LEU A 126 6.00 -1.67 6.25
C LEU A 126 6.72 -2.99 6.50
N ARG A 127 6.13 -3.84 7.35
CA ARG A 127 6.41 -5.27 7.41
C ARG A 127 5.10 -6.05 7.43
N VAL A 128 5.12 -7.27 6.89
CA VAL A 128 4.05 -8.24 7.11
C VAL A 128 4.41 -9.05 8.35
N VAL A 129 3.58 -8.94 9.39
CA VAL A 129 3.79 -9.58 10.69
C VAL A 129 3.35 -11.05 10.64
N SER A 130 2.22 -11.31 10.01
CA SER A 130 1.70 -12.66 9.77
C SER A 130 0.79 -12.65 8.54
N VAL A 131 0.74 -13.75 7.81
CA VAL A 131 -0.16 -13.92 6.66
C VAL A 131 -0.44 -15.41 6.46
N THR A 132 -1.70 -15.80 6.24
CA THR A 132 -2.00 -17.23 5.97
C THR A 132 -1.56 -17.65 4.56
N SER A 133 -1.92 -16.87 3.54
CA SER A 133 -1.62 -17.20 2.14
C SER A 133 -0.97 -16.02 1.43
N ASN A 134 -1.71 -14.94 1.25
CA ASN A 134 -1.19 -13.68 0.71
C ASN A 134 -2.06 -12.51 1.18
N VAL A 135 -1.52 -11.30 1.11
CA VAL A 135 -2.18 -10.06 1.52
C VAL A 135 -1.86 -8.96 0.51
N CYS A 136 -2.88 -8.22 0.09
CA CYS A 136 -2.70 -6.99 -0.68
C CYS A 136 -2.42 -5.84 0.29
N VAL A 137 -1.29 -5.15 0.09
CA VAL A 137 -0.77 -4.11 1.00
C VAL A 137 -0.85 -2.70 0.41
N GLY A 138 -1.14 -2.58 -0.88
CA GLY A 138 -1.25 -1.31 -1.59
C GLY A 138 -1.99 -1.50 -2.92
N GLN A 139 -2.83 -0.53 -3.29
CA GLN A 139 -3.63 -0.59 -4.53
C GLN A 139 -3.72 0.78 -5.20
N VAL A 140 -3.94 0.75 -6.51
CA VAL A 140 -4.69 1.80 -7.22
C VAL A 140 -6.00 1.18 -7.67
N HIS A 141 -7.11 1.73 -7.23
CA HIS A 141 -8.43 1.18 -7.50
C HIS A 141 -9.26 2.13 -8.37
N LEU A 142 -10.04 1.55 -9.29
CA LEU A 142 -10.97 2.33 -10.11
C LEU A 142 -12.04 2.96 -9.24
N GLY A 143 -12.29 4.25 -9.45
CA GLY A 143 -13.35 5.07 -8.87
C GLY A 143 -14.42 5.40 -9.89
N THR A 144 -14.82 6.68 -9.96
CA THR A 144 -15.85 7.14 -10.92
C THR A 144 -15.40 6.97 -12.37
N GLY A 145 -16.34 6.82 -13.30
CA GLY A 145 -16.04 6.67 -14.74
C GLY A 145 -16.63 5.43 -15.41
N GLY A 146 -17.26 4.54 -14.64
CA GLY A 146 -17.98 3.37 -15.14
C GLY A 146 -18.52 2.51 -13.98
N SER A 147 -18.94 1.29 -14.30
CA SER A 147 -19.47 0.32 -13.32
C SER A 147 -18.43 -0.67 -12.80
N SER A 148 -17.19 -0.60 -13.29
CA SER A 148 -16.13 -1.52 -12.86
C SER A 148 -15.86 -1.43 -11.37
N THR A 149 -15.68 -2.59 -10.76
CA THR A 149 -15.28 -2.77 -9.36
C THR A 149 -13.85 -3.29 -9.25
N LYS A 150 -13.11 -3.33 -10.35
CA LYS A 150 -11.75 -3.86 -10.41
C LYS A 150 -10.73 -2.82 -9.97
N PRO A 151 -9.55 -3.25 -9.48
CA PRO A 151 -8.42 -2.35 -9.32
C PRO A 151 -7.76 -2.07 -10.68
N LEU A 152 -6.94 -1.02 -10.73
CA LEU A 152 -5.92 -0.88 -11.78
C LEU A 152 -4.72 -1.79 -11.47
N LEU A 153 -4.31 -1.81 -10.19
CA LEU A 153 -3.22 -2.65 -9.71
C LEU A 153 -3.39 -3.00 -8.23
N GLU A 154 -2.78 -4.12 -7.85
CA GLU A 154 -2.66 -4.58 -6.47
C GLU A 154 -1.24 -5.05 -6.19
N LEU A 155 -0.66 -4.63 -5.06
CA LEU A 155 0.65 -5.08 -4.60
C LEU A 155 0.46 -6.11 -3.49
N TYR A 156 0.79 -7.36 -3.78
CA TYR A 156 0.65 -8.48 -2.86
C TYR A 156 1.97 -8.83 -2.19
N TYR A 157 1.86 -9.32 -0.96
CA TYR A 157 2.90 -10.05 -0.25
C TYR A 157 2.40 -11.49 -0.01
N ARG A 158 3.18 -12.48 -0.40
CA ARG A 158 2.86 -13.92 -0.24
C ARG A 158 3.46 -14.49 1.04
N ALA A 159 2.90 -15.58 1.56
CA ALA A 159 3.46 -16.32 2.70
C ALA A 159 4.88 -16.83 2.43
N SER A 160 5.27 -17.02 1.17
CA SER A 160 6.65 -17.32 0.76
C SER A 160 7.64 -16.18 1.04
N GLY A 161 7.17 -14.94 1.17
CA GLY A 161 7.99 -13.72 1.18
C GLY A 161 8.04 -12.99 -0.15
N ASP A 162 7.45 -13.56 -1.21
CA ASP A 162 7.46 -12.92 -2.52
C ASP A 162 6.53 -11.69 -2.54
N ILE A 163 7.01 -10.63 -3.16
CA ILE A 163 6.25 -9.42 -3.45
C ILE A 163 5.83 -9.50 -4.91
N VAL A 164 4.52 -9.41 -5.16
CA VAL A 164 3.94 -9.59 -6.49
C VAL A 164 3.06 -8.40 -6.83
N LEU A 165 3.33 -7.74 -7.94
CA LEU A 165 2.42 -6.77 -8.52
C LEU A 165 1.42 -7.49 -9.43
N GLY A 166 0.13 -7.33 -9.18
CA GLY A 166 -0.93 -7.68 -10.11
C GLY A 166 -1.36 -6.44 -10.89
N THR A 167 -1.19 -6.44 -12.20
CA THR A 167 -1.71 -5.39 -13.10
C THR A 167 -3.00 -5.87 -13.76
N GLU A 168 -4.08 -5.12 -13.65
CA GLU A 168 -5.34 -5.50 -14.28
C GLU A 168 -5.28 -5.30 -15.80
N ASN A 169 -5.80 -6.28 -16.57
CA ASN A 169 -5.71 -6.22 -18.04
C ASN A 169 -6.71 -5.24 -18.66
N SER A 170 -7.87 -5.06 -18.01
CA SER A 170 -8.90 -4.08 -18.39
C SER A 170 -9.82 -3.77 -17.20
N PRO A 171 -10.71 -2.78 -17.31
CA PRO A 171 -11.78 -2.59 -16.32
C PRO A 171 -12.68 -3.82 -16.09
N ASP A 172 -12.66 -4.83 -16.95
CA ASP A 172 -13.45 -6.06 -16.76
C ASP A 172 -12.73 -7.10 -15.88
N GLY A 173 -11.41 -6.96 -15.72
CA GLY A 173 -10.58 -7.91 -14.99
C GLY A 173 -9.51 -8.58 -15.85
N GLY A 174 -8.97 -9.70 -15.34
CA GLY A 174 -7.91 -10.47 -15.98
C GLY A 174 -6.49 -10.19 -15.47
N GLN A 175 -6.28 -9.98 -14.18
CA GLN A 175 -5.01 -9.55 -13.61
C GLN A 175 -3.80 -10.40 -14.05
N THR A 176 -2.72 -9.73 -14.47
CA THR A 176 -1.42 -10.33 -14.79
C THR A 176 -0.44 -10.12 -13.63
N PRO A 177 0.11 -11.20 -13.04
CA PRO A 177 1.06 -11.12 -11.92
C PRO A 177 2.52 -10.94 -12.38
N HIS A 178 3.28 -10.16 -11.63
CA HIS A 178 4.71 -9.93 -11.81
C HIS A 178 5.41 -10.05 -10.46
N THR A 179 6.35 -11.00 -10.32
CA THR A 179 7.20 -11.06 -9.12
C THR A 179 8.22 -9.93 -9.19
N VAL A 180 8.18 -9.03 -8.21
CA VAL A 180 8.94 -7.77 -8.21
C VAL A 180 9.94 -7.66 -7.06
N GLY A 181 9.91 -8.61 -6.13
CA GLY A 181 10.87 -8.66 -5.04
C GLY A 181 10.58 -9.82 -4.09
N HIS A 182 11.43 -9.94 -3.08
CA HIS A 182 11.28 -10.92 -2.02
C HIS A 182 11.80 -10.34 -0.72
N VAL A 183 11.03 -10.51 0.36
CA VAL A 183 11.38 -10.09 1.72
C VAL A 183 10.85 -11.14 2.68
N SER A 184 11.68 -11.65 3.60
CA SER A 184 11.23 -12.63 4.58
C SER A 184 10.19 -12.03 5.54
N LEU A 185 9.29 -12.88 6.04
CA LEU A 185 8.23 -12.47 6.98
C LEU A 185 8.81 -11.74 8.20
N GLY A 186 8.13 -10.69 8.63
CA GLY A 186 8.55 -9.85 9.77
C GLY A 186 9.68 -8.86 9.45
N LYS A 187 10.26 -8.87 8.24
CA LYS A 187 11.26 -7.87 7.84
C LYS A 187 10.59 -6.63 7.26
N THR A 188 11.13 -5.47 7.61
CA THR A 188 10.70 -4.18 7.07
C THR A 188 11.21 -4.02 5.65
N TRP A 189 10.36 -3.46 4.79
CA TRP A 189 10.65 -3.14 3.41
C TRP A 189 9.88 -1.88 2.99
N THR A 190 10.20 -1.37 1.81
CA THR A 190 9.59 -0.15 1.27
C THR A 190 9.00 -0.40 -0.10
N TYR A 191 7.87 0.24 -0.39
CA TYR A 191 7.38 0.38 -1.76
C TYR A 191 7.00 1.82 -2.09
N THR A 192 7.05 2.16 -3.38
CA THR A 192 6.36 3.31 -3.96
C THR A 192 5.59 2.85 -5.18
N ILE A 193 4.26 3.00 -5.16
CA ILE A 193 3.41 2.84 -6.34
C ILE A 193 3.25 4.24 -6.95
N GLY A 194 3.83 4.45 -8.12
CA GLY A 194 3.72 5.68 -8.90
C GLY A 194 2.85 5.50 -10.14
N ILE A 195 2.06 6.51 -10.46
CA ILE A 195 1.40 6.68 -11.76
C ILE A 195 1.99 7.93 -12.40
N SER A 196 2.47 7.80 -13.64
CA SER A 196 3.06 8.90 -14.39
C SER A 196 2.60 8.90 -15.85
N GLY A 197 2.57 10.11 -16.45
CA GLY A 197 2.30 10.29 -17.88
C GLY A 197 0.89 9.89 -18.35
N GLY A 198 0.00 9.49 -17.44
CA GLY A 198 -1.33 8.97 -17.79
C GLY A 198 -1.36 7.54 -18.30
N ASN A 199 -0.22 6.85 -18.35
CA ASN A 199 -0.09 5.56 -19.01
C ASN A 199 0.97 4.62 -18.42
N THR A 200 1.65 5.00 -17.33
CA THR A 200 2.71 4.17 -16.74
C THR A 200 2.50 3.97 -15.24
N ILE A 201 2.67 2.72 -14.80
CA ILE A 201 2.87 2.34 -13.40
C ILE A 201 4.38 2.27 -13.17
N ASP A 202 4.88 3.08 -12.25
CA ASP A 202 6.26 3.06 -11.75
C ASP A 202 6.27 2.44 -10.36
N LEU A 203 6.66 1.17 -10.25
CA LEU A 203 6.73 0.48 -8.95
C LEU A 203 8.17 0.42 -8.47
N THR A 204 8.47 1.08 -7.36
CA THR A 204 9.75 0.91 -6.66
C THR A 204 9.58 -0.01 -5.46
N VAL A 205 10.36 -1.09 -5.36
CA VAL A 205 10.44 -1.97 -4.19
C VAL A 205 11.89 -2.02 -3.71
N ASN A 206 12.12 -1.64 -2.45
CA ASN A 206 13.47 -1.57 -1.83
C ASN A 206 14.52 -0.85 -2.70
N GLY A 207 14.12 0.25 -3.34
CA GLY A 207 14.98 1.07 -4.21
C GLY A 207 15.09 0.59 -5.66
N SER A 208 14.61 -0.61 -6.00
CA SER A 208 14.57 -1.11 -7.38
C SER A 208 13.25 -0.76 -8.05
N THR A 209 13.28 -0.11 -9.21
CA THR A 209 12.08 0.31 -9.96
C THR A 209 11.80 -0.59 -11.15
N THR A 210 10.55 -0.99 -11.31
CA THR A 210 9.99 -1.63 -12.50
C THR A 210 8.86 -0.78 -13.10
N HIS A 211 8.61 -0.95 -14.40
CA HIS A 211 7.66 -0.13 -15.15
C HIS A 211 6.65 -1.01 -15.89
N TYR A 212 5.37 -0.60 -15.87
CA TYR A 212 4.29 -1.31 -16.56
C TYR A 212 3.39 -0.33 -17.30
N GLY A 213 2.90 -0.72 -18.47
CA GLY A 213 1.93 0.08 -19.22
C GLY A 213 0.53 0.00 -18.61
N ILE A 214 -0.20 1.10 -18.65
CA ILE A 214 -1.63 1.16 -18.31
C ILE A 214 -2.44 1.08 -19.61
N PRO A 215 -3.27 0.03 -19.80
CA PRO A 215 -4.18 -0.06 -20.93
C PRO A 215 -5.07 1.18 -21.06
N SER A 216 -5.30 1.65 -22.30
CA SER A 216 -6.07 2.86 -22.56
C SER A 216 -7.53 2.77 -22.10
N SER A 217 -8.07 1.56 -21.92
CA SER A 217 -9.40 1.29 -21.37
C SER A 217 -9.60 1.85 -19.96
N PHE A 218 -8.53 2.05 -19.19
CA PHE A 218 -8.59 2.66 -17.86
C PHE A 218 -8.74 4.18 -17.88
N LYS A 219 -8.52 4.86 -19.02
CA LYS A 219 -8.58 6.34 -19.11
C LYS A 219 -9.95 6.94 -18.81
N ALA A 220 -11.02 6.16 -19.00
CA ALA A 220 -12.38 6.58 -18.64
C ALA A 220 -12.59 6.68 -17.13
N TYR A 221 -11.74 6.02 -16.33
CA TYR A 221 -11.90 5.88 -14.90
C TYR A 221 -10.97 6.84 -14.14
N LYS A 222 -11.55 7.45 -13.11
CA LYS A 222 -10.82 8.05 -12.01
C LYS A 222 -10.29 6.98 -11.07
N GLN A 223 -9.34 7.36 -10.23
CA GLN A 223 -8.56 6.44 -9.41
C GLN A 223 -8.49 6.93 -7.97
N TYR A 224 -8.18 6.00 -7.07
CA TYR A 224 -7.79 6.30 -5.70
C TYR A 224 -6.83 5.24 -5.16
N PHE A 225 -6.01 5.64 -4.20
CA PHE A 225 -5.10 4.73 -3.51
C PHE A 225 -5.81 3.96 -2.38
N LYS A 226 -5.30 2.76 -2.12
CA LYS A 226 -5.60 1.99 -0.90
C LYS A 226 -4.31 1.46 -0.29
N ALA A 227 -4.27 1.29 1.03
CA ALA A 227 -3.15 0.71 1.76
C ALA A 227 -3.61 0.07 3.08
N GLY A 228 -3.04 -1.07 3.46
CA GLY A 228 -3.36 -1.73 4.72
C GLY A 228 -3.20 -3.25 4.66
N SER A 229 -4.17 -3.98 5.22
CA SER A 229 -4.25 -5.44 5.16
C SER A 229 -5.55 -5.84 4.46
N TYR A 230 -5.47 -6.10 3.15
CA TYR A 230 -6.54 -6.79 2.41
C TYR A 230 -6.15 -8.26 2.24
N ASN A 231 -6.57 -9.07 3.22
CA ASN A 231 -6.24 -10.49 3.31
C ASN A 231 -6.77 -11.22 2.07
N GLN A 232 -5.96 -12.05 1.39
CA GLN A 232 -6.38 -12.81 0.19
C GLN A 232 -6.54 -14.29 0.53
N SER A 233 -7.25 -14.53 1.63
CA SER A 233 -7.63 -15.86 2.11
C SER A 233 -8.94 -15.79 2.87
N SER A 234 -9.72 -16.87 2.83
CA SER A 234 -11.04 -16.95 3.46
C SER A 234 -11.25 -18.33 4.07
N SER A 235 -11.78 -18.35 5.29
CA SER A 235 -12.23 -19.53 6.04
C SER A 235 -13.13 -19.05 7.18
N ASP A 236 -13.62 -19.98 8.02
CA ASP A 236 -14.35 -19.64 9.24
C ASP A 236 -13.46 -19.20 10.41
N SER A 237 -12.13 -19.09 10.22
CA SER A 237 -11.20 -18.71 11.28
C SER A 237 -11.20 -17.21 11.56
N THR A 238 -11.34 -16.83 12.82
CA THR A 238 -11.17 -15.45 13.31
C THR A 238 -9.73 -15.13 13.75
N THR A 239 -8.84 -16.12 13.75
CA THR A 239 -7.46 -16.01 14.23
C THR A 239 -6.41 -16.18 13.14
N LYS A 240 -6.77 -16.79 12.01
CA LYS A 240 -5.99 -16.78 10.77
C LYS A 240 -6.35 -15.57 9.93
N GLY A 241 -5.41 -15.10 9.12
CA GLY A 241 -5.54 -13.88 8.33
C GLY A 241 -4.21 -13.19 8.11
N ALA A 242 -4.25 -11.88 7.92
CA ALA A 242 -3.07 -11.07 7.66
C ALA A 242 -2.95 -9.88 8.61
N ARG A 243 -1.76 -9.74 9.22
CA ARG A 243 -1.37 -8.61 10.04
C ARG A 243 -0.24 -7.85 9.37
N VAL A 244 -0.44 -6.56 9.13
CA VAL A 244 0.51 -5.69 8.41
C VAL A 244 0.78 -4.46 9.26
N ALA A 245 2.05 -4.12 9.44
CA ALA A 245 2.48 -3.01 10.29
C ALA A 245 3.21 -1.98 9.43
N PHE A 246 2.71 -0.74 9.43
CA PHE A 246 3.27 0.40 8.68
C PHE A 246 4.07 1.31 9.62
N TYR A 247 5.23 1.75 9.13
CA TYR A 247 6.13 2.72 9.76
C TYR A 247 6.20 4.04 8.98
N GLY A 248 5.73 4.03 7.73
CA GLY A 248 5.60 5.22 6.90
C GLY A 248 4.50 5.02 5.88
N LEU A 249 3.68 6.05 5.65
CA LEU A 249 2.63 6.05 4.64
C LEU A 249 2.44 7.49 4.16
N LYS A 250 2.56 7.73 2.85
CA LYS A 250 2.41 9.07 2.27
C LYS A 250 1.82 8.99 0.87
N ILE A 251 0.91 9.90 0.56
CA ILE A 251 0.46 10.18 -0.81
C ILE A 251 1.01 11.52 -1.28
N THR A 252 1.35 11.59 -2.57
CA THR A 252 1.59 12.86 -3.27
C THR A 252 0.88 12.87 -4.61
N HIS A 253 0.33 14.02 -5.00
CA HIS A 253 -0.16 14.30 -6.35
C HIS A 253 0.54 15.54 -6.91
N GLY A 254 0.72 15.59 -8.23
CA GLY A 254 1.32 16.71 -8.96
C GLY A 254 0.98 16.69 -10.44
#